data_AF-A0A1Y4E2C5-F1
#
_entry.id   AF-A0A1Y4E2C5-F1
#
_cell.length_a   1.000
_cell.length_b   1.000
_cell.length_c   1.000
_cell.angle_alpha   90.00
_cell.angle_beta   90.00
_cell.angle_gamma   90.00
#
_symmetry.space_group_name_H-M   'P 1'
#
loop_
_entity.id
_entity.type
_entity.pdbx_description
1 polymer ?
#
loop_
_entity_poly.entity_id
_entity_poly.type
_entity_poly.pdbx_seq_one_letter_code
_entity_poly.pdbx_strand_id
1 'polypeptide(L)'
;MRSSISASGVSTWLGITEPAIFGVNLKLRFPFYAALIGGGIGAAYATMVQVLSVSQGPCGIIGVICIRPDCMLQFLVSAVIAIVCTFVITLVFAKTIGRKQLATL
;
A
#
# COMPACT_ATOMS: atom_id res chain seq x y z
N MET A 1 18.94 -0.97 -9.59
CA MET A 1 17.47 -1.11 -9.40
C MET A 1 17.10 -2.04 -8.24
N ARG A 2 17.66 -3.25 -8.12
CA ARG A 2 17.28 -4.22 -7.06
C ARG A 2 17.55 -3.73 -5.62
N SER A 3 18.67 -3.02 -5.39
CA SER A 3 19.04 -2.49 -4.07
C SER A 3 18.15 -1.35 -3.57
N SER A 4 17.62 -0.52 -4.47
CA SER A 4 16.73 0.58 -4.10
C SER A 4 15.37 0.08 -3.63
N ILE A 5 14.86 -1.02 -4.18
CA ILE A 5 13.55 -1.58 -3.81
C ILE A 5 13.56 -2.06 -2.35
N SER A 6 14.61 -2.76 -1.94
CA SER A 6 14.77 -3.25 -0.56
C SER A 6 14.89 -2.10 0.45
N ALA A 7 15.68 -1.07 0.15
CA ALA A 7 15.85 0.08 1.06
C ALA A 7 14.57 0.93 1.17
N SER A 8 13.92 1.19 0.04
CA SER A 8 12.66 1.96 0.00
C SER A 8 11.51 1.22 0.68
N GLY A 9 11.48 -0.11 0.55
CA GLY A 9 10.47 -0.96 1.17
C GLY A 9 10.54 -0.92 2.70
N VAL A 10 11.73 -1.05 3.27
CA VAL A 10 11.93 -0.98 4.75
C VAL A 10 11.50 0.38 5.28
N SER A 11 11.84 1.46 4.59
CA SER A 11 11.42 2.82 4.96
C SER A 11 9.90 3.01 4.93
N THR A 12 9.22 2.39 3.95
CA THR A 12 7.76 2.44 3.81
C THR A 12 7.04 1.72 4.95
N TRP A 13 7.58 0.58 5.40
CA TRP A 13 7.02 -0.15 6.54
C TRP A 13 7.06 0.66 7.85
N LEU A 14 8.07 1.51 7.99
CA LEU A 14 8.22 2.44 9.11
C LEU A 14 7.38 3.72 8.96
N GLY A 15 6.63 3.88 7.87
CA GLY A 15 5.75 5.02 7.64
C GLY A 15 6.29 6.11 6.72
N ILE A 16 7.56 6.00 6.30
CA ILE A 16 8.18 6.95 5.40
C ILE A 16 7.98 6.48 3.96
N THR A 17 6.98 7.05 3.28
CA THR A 17 6.52 6.59 1.95
C THR A 17 7.21 7.30 0.78
N GLU A 18 7.91 8.40 1.04
CA GLU A 18 8.63 9.19 0.03
C GLU A 18 9.60 8.36 -0.85
N PRO A 19 10.52 7.54 -0.30
CA PRO A 19 11.48 6.82 -1.14
C PRO A 19 10.81 5.74 -2.02
N ALA A 20 9.71 5.14 -1.58
CA ALA A 20 8.99 4.15 -2.41
C ALA A 20 8.13 4.81 -3.48
N ILE A 21 7.45 5.90 -3.15
CA ILE A 21 6.63 6.63 -4.11
C ILE A 21 7.50 7.23 -5.22
N PHE A 22 8.58 7.93 -4.87
CA PHE A 22 9.47 8.58 -5.84
C PHE A 22 10.47 7.61 -6.49
N GLY A 23 10.95 6.62 -5.75
CA GLY A 23 11.97 5.69 -6.24
C GLY A 23 11.45 4.58 -7.16
N VAL A 24 10.21 4.10 -6.92
CA VAL A 24 9.68 2.91 -7.61
C VAL A 24 8.30 3.17 -8.22
N ASN A 25 7.34 3.69 -7.45
CA ASN A 25 5.95 3.75 -7.92
C ASN A 25 5.73 4.78 -9.04
N LEU A 26 6.26 6.00 -8.89
CA LEU A 26 6.11 7.08 -9.88
C LEU A 26 6.94 6.85 -11.15
N LYS A 27 8.10 6.19 -11.03
CA LYS A 27 8.95 5.88 -12.19
C LYS A 27 8.24 4.96 -13.19
N LEU A 28 7.45 4.03 -12.69
CA LEU A 28 6.70 3.06 -13.50
C LEU A 28 5.23 3.47 -13.71
N ARG A 29 4.70 4.48 -13.01
CA ARG A 29 3.31 5.02 -13.06
C ARG A 29 2.17 4.00 -12.84
N PHE A 30 2.18 2.83 -13.47
CA PHE A 30 1.19 1.78 -13.27
C PHE A 30 1.12 1.23 -11.83
N PRO A 31 2.24 1.00 -11.08
CA PRO A 31 2.12 0.50 -9.71
C PRO A 31 1.60 1.59 -8.75
N PHE A 32 1.75 2.86 -9.10
CA PHE A 32 1.17 3.97 -8.34
C PHE A 32 -0.37 3.93 -8.35
N TYR A 33 -0.98 3.77 -9.53
CA TYR A 33 -2.44 3.66 -9.63
C TYR A 33 -2.99 2.40 -8.93
N ALA A 34 -2.28 1.28 -9.05
CA ALA A 34 -2.66 0.05 -8.36
C ALA A 34 -2.63 0.20 -6.84
N ALA A 35 -1.61 0.87 -6.29
CA ALA A 35 -1.49 1.18 -4.87
C ALA A 35 -2.60 2.12 -4.37
N LEU A 36 -2.98 3.11 -5.18
CA LEU A 36 -4.06 4.04 -4.84
C LEU A 36 -5.41 3.31 -4.70
N ILE A 37 -5.73 2.44 -5.68
CA ILE A 37 -7.00 1.70 -5.70
C ILE A 37 -7.03 0.66 -4.56
N GLY A 38 -5.96 -0.12 -4.38
CA GLY A 38 -5.92 -1.12 -3.31
C GLY A 38 -5.95 -0.51 -1.91
N GLY A 39 -5.28 0.63 -1.70
CA GLY A 39 -5.38 1.41 -0.47
C GLY A 39 -6.79 1.94 -0.21
N GLY A 40 -7.47 2.44 -1.25
CA GLY A 40 -8.86 2.89 -1.17
C GLY A 40 -9.84 1.77 -0.79
N ILE A 41 -9.68 0.56 -1.36
CA ILE A 41 -10.51 -0.60 -1.01
C ILE A 41 -10.28 -1.02 0.44
N GLY A 42 -9.03 -1.04 0.90
CA GLY A 42 -8.70 -1.33 2.29
C GLY A 42 -9.31 -0.33 3.27
N ALA A 43 -9.24 0.95 2.94
CA ALA A 43 -9.85 2.02 3.73
C ALA A 43 -11.39 1.93 3.74
N ALA A 44 -12.01 1.65 2.60
CA ALA A 44 -13.45 1.44 2.50
C ALA A 44 -13.93 0.25 3.34
N TYR A 45 -13.17 -0.86 3.35
CA TYR A 45 -13.49 -1.99 4.22
C TYR A 45 -13.34 -1.62 5.71
N ALA A 46 -12.26 -0.91 6.08
CA ALA A 46 -12.04 -0.47 7.46
C ALA A 46 -13.15 0.45 7.98
N THR A 47 -13.68 1.35 7.13
CA THR A 47 -14.80 2.24 7.50
C THR A 47 -16.13 1.51 7.59
N MET A 48 -16.40 0.55 6.69
CA MET A 48 -17.61 -0.28 6.75
C MET A 48 -17.67 -1.14 8.01
N VAL A 49 -16.53 -1.64 8.47
CA VAL A 49 -16.43 -2.48 9.68
C VAL A 49 -16.34 -1.63 10.98
N GLN A 50 -16.48 -0.30 10.87
CA GLN A 50 -16.46 0.62 12.02
C GLN A 50 -15.18 0.51 12.86
N VAL A 51 -14.01 0.38 12.20
CA VAL A 51 -12.72 0.41 12.89
C VAL A 51 -12.47 1.83 13.40
N LEU A 52 -12.79 2.07 14.67
CA LEU A 52 -12.60 3.36 15.33
C LEU A 52 -11.13 3.54 15.72
N SER A 53 -10.47 4.51 15.09
CA SER A 53 -9.14 4.98 15.50
C SER A 53 -9.28 5.94 16.69
N VAL A 54 -8.50 5.73 17.75
CA VAL A 54 -8.48 6.60 18.94
C VAL A 54 -7.73 7.91 18.64
N SER A 55 -6.83 7.91 17.65
CA SER A 55 -6.04 9.07 17.21
C SER A 55 -5.63 8.90 15.73
N GLN A 56 -5.27 9.99 15.05
CA GLN A 56 -4.50 9.93 13.81
C GLN A 56 -3.11 9.36 14.14
N GLY A 57 -2.96 8.05 13.95
CA GLY A 57 -1.72 7.34 14.22
C GLY A 57 -0.65 7.54 13.15
N PRO A 58 0.60 7.13 13.45
CA PRO A 58 1.67 7.11 12.46
C PRO A 58 1.29 6.20 11.29
N CYS A 59 1.58 6.64 10.06
CA CYS A 59 1.44 5.83 8.86
C CYS A 59 2.37 4.59 8.96
N GLY A 60 1.94 3.42 8.49
CA GLY A 60 2.75 2.19 8.47
C GLY A 60 2.27 1.10 9.44
N ILE A 61 3.08 0.05 9.67
CA ILE A 61 2.72 -1.06 10.57
C ILE A 61 2.56 -0.58 12.03
N ILE A 62 3.25 0.50 12.38
CA ILE A 62 3.22 1.13 13.70
C ILE A 62 1.84 1.73 13.99
N GLY A 63 1.04 2.05 12.97
CA GLY A 63 -0.31 2.60 13.13
C GLY A 63 -1.29 1.70 13.90
N VAL A 64 -0.99 0.40 14.04
CA VAL A 64 -1.76 -0.53 14.89
C VAL A 64 -1.94 -0.02 16.32
N ILE A 65 -0.97 0.72 16.87
CA ILE A 65 -1.02 1.22 18.26
C ILE A 65 -2.11 2.28 18.48
N CYS A 66 -2.66 2.87 17.42
CA CYS A 66 -3.69 3.92 17.49
C CYS A 66 -5.11 3.38 17.29
N ILE A 67 -5.26 2.08 17.04
CA ILE A 67 -6.56 1.39 16.92
C ILE A 67 -7.00 0.87 18.30
N ARG A 68 -8.31 0.95 18.58
CA ARG A 68 -8.90 0.36 19.79
C ARG A 68 -8.66 -1.18 19.79
N PRO A 69 -8.20 -1.78 20.90
CA PRO A 69 -7.81 -3.19 20.94
C PRO A 69 -8.93 -4.17 20.50
N ASP A 70 -10.20 -3.84 20.76
CA ASP A 70 -11.37 -4.62 20.29
C ASP A 70 -11.45 -4.79 18.77
N CYS A 71 -11.00 -3.80 18.00
CA CYS A 71 -11.13 -3.79 16.53
C CYS A 71 -9.80 -4.09 15.82
N MET A 72 -8.76 -4.46 16.57
CA MET A 72 -7.39 -4.61 16.04
C MET A 72 -7.29 -5.75 15.00
N LEU A 73 -8.06 -6.83 15.20
CA LEU A 73 -8.16 -7.93 14.23
C LEU A 73 -8.77 -7.48 12.90
N GLN A 74 -9.83 -6.68 12.94
CA GLN A 74 -10.52 -6.19 11.75
C GLN A 74 -9.64 -5.20 10.97
N PHE A 75 -8.87 -4.38 11.69
CA PHE A 75 -7.85 -3.52 11.09
C PHE A 75 -6.78 -4.34 10.35
N LEU A 76 -6.26 -5.41 10.96
CA LEU A 76 -5.26 -6.26 10.33
C LEU A 76 -5.81 -6.95 9.08
N VAL A 77 -7.07 -7.41 9.12
CA VAL A 77 -7.78 -7.94 7.94
C VAL A 77 -7.91 -6.88 6.85
N SER A 78 -8.27 -5.63 7.19
CA SER A 78 -8.34 -4.54 6.21
C SER A 78 -6.98 -4.25 5.54
N ALA A 79 -5.89 -4.31 6.31
CA ALA A 79 -4.53 -4.12 5.81
C ALA A 79 -4.13 -5.26 4.86
N VAL A 80 -4.48 -6.50 5.19
CA VAL A 80 -4.26 -7.66 4.32
C VAL A 80 -5.07 -7.52 3.02
N ILE A 81 -6.33 -7.11 3.10
CA ILE A 81 -7.17 -6.85 1.92
C ILE A 81 -6.55 -5.77 1.03
N ALA A 82 -6.04 -4.69 1.62
CA ALA A 82 -5.38 -3.61 0.87
C ALA A 82 -4.13 -4.11 0.13
N ILE A 83 -3.28 -4.91 0.80
CA ILE A 83 -2.07 -5.49 0.22
C ILE A 83 -2.44 -6.46 -0.91
N VAL A 84 -3.39 -7.37 -0.67
CA VAL A 84 -3.83 -8.36 -1.65
C VAL A 84 -4.47 -7.69 -2.87
N CYS A 85 -5.36 -6.72 -2.68
CA CYS A 85 -5.95 -5.95 -3.78
C CYS A 85 -4.88 -5.22 -4.57
N THR A 86 -3.98 -4.50 -3.90
CA THR A 86 -2.88 -3.78 -4.56
C THR A 86 -2.01 -4.74 -5.38
N PHE A 87 -1.67 -5.91 -4.82
CA PHE A 87 -0.84 -6.91 -5.48
C PHE A 87 -1.52 -7.50 -6.72
N VAL A 88 -2.79 -7.90 -6.60
CA VAL A 88 -3.58 -8.45 -7.72
C VAL A 88 -3.72 -7.42 -8.85
N ILE A 89 -4.09 -6.17 -8.52
CA ILE A 89 -4.23 -5.10 -9.51
C ILE A 89 -2.89 -4.81 -10.17
N THR A 90 -1.80 -4.75 -9.39
CA THR A 90 -0.45 -4.52 -9.91
C THR A 90 -0.01 -5.65 -10.85
N LEU A 91 -0.31 -6.91 -10.55
CA LEU A 91 0.01 -8.05 -11.43
C LEU A 91 -0.76 -7.99 -12.75
N VAL A 92 -2.06 -7.67 -12.70
CA VAL A 92 -2.90 -7.52 -13.90
C VAL A 92 -2.40 -6.37 -14.77
N PHE A 93 -2.10 -5.23 -14.16
CA PHE A 93 -1.53 -4.06 -14.85
C PHE A 93 -0.12 -4.36 -15.39
N ALA A 94 0.74 -5.05 -14.63
CA ALA A 94 2.08 -5.41 -15.07
C ALA A 94 2.04 -6.35 -16.29
N LYS A 95 1.10 -7.30 -16.34
CA LYS A 95 0.95 -8.22 -17.47
C LYS A 95 0.43 -7.52 -18.73
N THR A 96 -0.38 -6.47 -18.57
CA THR A 96 -1.05 -5.75 -19.67
C THR A 96 -0.22 -4.56 -20.18
N ILE A 97 0.39 -3.78 -19.28
CA ILE A 97 1.09 -2.51 -19.57
C ILE A 97 2.61 -2.65 -19.45
N GLY A 98 3.11 -3.63 -18.69
CA GLY A 98 4.55 -3.84 -18.48
C GLY A 98 5.34 -4.13 -19.76
N ARG A 99 4.70 -4.51 -20.87
CA ARG A 99 5.36 -4.63 -22.19
C ARG A 99 5.46 -3.30 -22.95
N LYS A 100 4.53 -2.37 -22.77
CA LYS A 100 4.53 -1.08 -23.48
C LYS A 100 5.48 -0.08 -22.83
N GLN A 101 5.48 0.01 -21.50
CA GLN A 101 6.28 0.99 -20.76
C GLN A 101 7.77 0.65 -20.66
N LEU A 102 8.12 -0.63 -20.69
CA LEU A 102 9.51 -1.10 -20.72
C LEU A 102 10.15 -0.95 -22.11
N ALA A 103 9.34 -0.73 -23.16
CA ALA A 103 9.78 -0.40 -24.51
C ALA A 103 9.90 1.13 -24.76
N THR A 104 9.44 1.97 -23.82
CA THR A 104 9.51 3.45 -23.91
C THR A 104 10.57 4.06 -22.99
N LEU A 105 11.22 3.25 -22.14
CA LEU A 105 12.36 3.61 -21.28
C LEU A 105 13.65 3.04 -21.89
#